data_AF-A0A8T2HPL1-F1
#
_entry.id   AF-A0A8T2HPL1-F1
#
_cell.length_a   1.000
_cell.length_b   1.000
_cell.length_c   1.000
_cell.angle_alpha   90.00
_cell.angle_beta   90.00
_cell.angle_gamma   90.00
#
_symmetry.space_group_name_H-M   'P 1'
#
loop_
_entity.id
_entity.type
_entity.pdbx_description
1 polymer ?
#
loop_
_entity_poly.entity_id
_entity_poly.type
_entity_poly.pdbx_seq_one_letter_code
_entity_poly.pdbx_strand_id
1 'polypeptide(L)'
;MEKQDQEIFPELGKDAVPSSSSSVERERRVLELQLYSDFIRIVLEIINAILVNGLPQNPELVYALLHRREVFEPFEKDSKYTDLMENIHLVIDHFGRKVDAVVSNENENVTAEKVLEVIKTGSMGWRKEKLRTFPELRFSYEEEASPEDFFVPYVWSLIVSSLSIPWTLSAITAFVPVMPKEVDDAGREGSLEQQQQGDGGGGAAKSEIEMQSRTAAENSSDAV
;
A
#
# COMPACT_ATOMS: atom_id res chain seq x y z
N MET A 1 -6.11 -71.63 55.01
CA MET A 1 -6.20 -71.72 53.54
C MET A 1 -6.58 -70.33 53.04
N GLU A 2 -5.69 -69.34 53.11
CA GLU A 2 -4.42 -69.25 52.35
C GLU A 2 -4.63 -69.63 50.88
N LYS A 3 -4.74 -68.61 50.03
CA LYS A 3 -3.63 -68.26 49.13
C LYS A 3 -3.72 -66.79 48.73
N GLN A 4 -2.59 -66.13 48.92
CA GLN A 4 -2.19 -64.81 48.46
C GLN A 4 -1.35 -64.99 47.19
N ASP A 5 -1.36 -63.99 46.29
CA ASP A 5 -0.26 -63.51 45.41
C ASP A 5 -0.92 -62.60 44.33
N GLN A 6 -0.81 -61.27 44.45
CA GLN A 6 0.12 -60.38 43.70
C GLN A 6 -0.13 -60.45 42.17
N GLU A 7 -0.33 -59.36 41.41
CA GLU A 7 0.34 -58.06 41.44
C GLU A 7 -0.23 -57.10 40.34
N ILE A 8 0.10 -55.81 40.44
CA ILE A 8 0.32 -54.82 39.34
C ILE A 8 -0.85 -53.91 38.88
N PHE A 9 -0.87 -52.73 39.54
CA PHE A 9 -1.03 -51.34 39.07
C PHE A 9 -2.29 -50.78 38.38
N PRO A 10 -2.61 -49.49 38.70
CA PRO A 10 -3.73 -48.70 38.20
C PRO A 10 -3.31 -47.82 36.99
N GLU A 11 -4.20 -46.91 36.57
CA GLU A 11 -4.05 -45.84 35.57
C GLU A 11 -4.61 -46.17 34.18
N LEU A 12 -5.82 -45.65 33.92
CA LEU A 12 -6.16 -45.23 32.57
C LEU A 12 -6.40 -43.73 32.57
N GLY A 13 -5.48 -43.03 31.93
CA GLY A 13 -5.82 -41.99 30.97
C GLY A 13 -6.15 -40.63 31.55
N LYS A 14 -5.10 -39.86 31.85
CA LYS A 14 -5.12 -38.41 31.69
C LYS A 14 -5.38 -38.11 30.21
N ASP A 15 -6.64 -37.91 29.82
CA ASP A 15 -6.97 -37.17 28.60
C ASP A 15 -6.72 -35.68 28.82
N ALA A 16 -5.43 -35.34 28.88
CA ALA A 16 -4.94 -33.98 28.76
C ALA A 16 -4.41 -33.78 27.33
N VAL A 17 -5.33 -33.58 26.38
CA VAL A 17 -4.97 -33.01 25.06
C VAL A 17 -5.96 -31.89 24.71
N PRO A 18 -5.61 -30.64 25.02
CA PRO A 18 -6.02 -29.53 24.17
C PRO A 18 -4.88 -28.50 23.87
N SER A 19 -3.62 -28.84 24.10
CA SER A 19 -2.52 -27.85 24.07
C SER A 19 -1.95 -27.51 22.68
N SER A 20 -2.06 -28.39 21.67
CA SER A 20 -1.40 -28.19 20.36
C SER A 20 -2.16 -27.26 19.40
N SER A 21 -3.50 -27.38 19.29
CA SER A 21 -4.32 -26.55 18.39
C SER A 21 -4.37 -25.09 18.83
N SER A 22 -4.42 -24.83 20.14
CA SER A 22 -4.42 -23.47 20.70
C SER A 22 -3.09 -22.75 20.51
N SER A 23 -1.98 -23.49 20.43
CA SER A 23 -0.64 -22.91 20.23
C SER A 23 -0.46 -22.43 18.79
N VAL A 24 -0.87 -23.25 17.81
CA VAL A 24 -0.79 -22.90 16.38
C VAL A 24 -1.68 -21.71 16.06
N GLU A 25 -2.90 -21.66 16.61
CA GLU A 25 -3.81 -20.52 16.41
C GLU A 25 -3.27 -19.22 17.03
N ARG A 26 -2.55 -19.34 18.16
CA ARG A 26 -1.89 -18.20 18.79
C ARG A 26 -0.75 -17.67 17.93
N GLU A 27 0.08 -18.55 17.37
CA GLU A 27 1.17 -18.17 16.47
C GLU A 27 0.65 -17.47 15.21
N ARG A 28 -0.42 -18.00 14.60
CA ARG A 28 -1.09 -17.33 13.46
C ARG A 28 -1.54 -15.92 13.79
N ARG A 29 -2.20 -15.72 14.94
CA ARG A 29 -2.62 -14.37 15.35
C ARG A 29 -1.45 -13.43 15.60
N VAL A 30 -0.33 -13.93 16.13
CA VAL A 30 0.88 -13.12 16.30
C VAL A 30 1.43 -12.69 14.94
N LEU A 31 1.46 -13.59 13.95
CA LEU A 31 1.89 -13.28 12.59
C LEU A 31 0.97 -12.26 11.90
N GLU A 32 -0.35 -12.41 12.03
CA GLU A 32 -1.30 -11.43 11.49
C GLU A 32 -1.13 -10.04 12.12
N LEU A 33 -0.99 -9.97 13.44
CA LEU A 33 -0.73 -8.70 14.13
C LEU A 33 0.59 -8.06 13.71
N GLN A 34 1.63 -8.87 13.51
CA GLN A 34 2.91 -8.41 12.99
C GLN A 34 2.75 -7.85 11.56
N LEU A 35 2.04 -8.56 10.68
CA LEU A 35 1.77 -8.12 9.32
C LEU A 35 1.02 -6.78 9.29
N TYR A 36 -0.04 -6.63 10.11
CA TYR A 36 -0.76 -5.36 10.22
C TYR A 36 0.14 -4.24 10.74
N SER A 37 1.00 -4.54 11.71
CA SER A 37 1.93 -3.57 12.26
C SER A 37 2.98 -3.13 11.22
N ASP A 38 3.46 -4.04 10.39
CA ASP A 38 4.39 -3.72 9.30
C ASP A 38 3.70 -2.91 8.20
N PHE A 39 2.44 -3.22 7.89
CA PHE A 39 1.64 -2.42 6.96
C PHE A 39 1.43 -0.98 7.46
N ILE A 40 1.07 -0.80 8.73
CA ILE A 40 0.92 0.53 9.34
C ILE A 40 2.23 1.31 9.25
N ARG A 41 3.37 0.67 9.54
CA ARG A 41 4.68 1.29 9.43
C ARG A 41 4.95 1.81 8.02
N ILE A 42 4.67 1.01 6.99
CA ILE A 42 4.82 1.41 5.59
C ILE A 42 3.94 2.62 5.26
N VAL A 43 2.69 2.63 5.72
CA VAL A 43 1.79 3.78 5.50
C VAL A 43 2.34 5.06 6.15
N LEU A 44 2.84 4.97 7.38
CA LEU A 44 3.45 6.10 8.09
C LEU A 44 4.75 6.57 7.42
N GLU A 45 5.54 5.65 6.87
CA GLU A 45 6.74 5.97 6.08
C GLU A 45 6.39 6.68 4.77
N ILE A 46 5.31 6.28 4.08
CA ILE A 46 4.79 6.97 2.88
C ILE A 46 4.36 8.40 3.24
N ILE A 47 3.60 8.58 4.32
CA ILE A 47 3.20 9.90 4.80
C ILE A 47 4.45 10.75 5.05
N ASN A 48 5.43 10.22 5.79
CA ASN A 48 6.68 10.90 6.06
C ASN A 48 7.46 11.29 4.79
N ALA A 49 7.53 10.40 3.80
CA ALA A 49 8.15 10.69 2.51
C ALA A 49 7.47 11.87 1.80
N ILE A 50 6.13 11.97 1.85
CA ILE A 50 5.40 13.10 1.29
C ILE A 50 5.66 14.38 2.10
N LEU A 51 5.68 14.31 3.44
CA LEU A 51 5.94 15.48 4.29
C LEU A 51 7.35 16.07 4.09
N VAL A 52 8.36 15.21 3.89
CA VAL A 52 9.75 15.64 3.69
C VAL A 52 9.97 16.19 2.28
N ASN A 53 9.44 15.52 1.26
CA ASN A 53 9.80 15.80 -0.14
C ASN A 53 8.74 16.63 -0.89
N GLY A 54 7.48 16.55 -0.49
CA GLY A 54 6.34 17.01 -1.28
C GLY A 54 5.34 17.89 -0.53
N LEU A 55 5.57 18.25 0.73
CA LEU A 55 4.58 18.99 1.53
C LEU A 55 4.04 20.25 0.86
N PRO A 56 4.85 21.11 0.21
CA PRO A 56 4.34 22.30 -0.48
C PRO A 56 3.38 22.00 -1.63
N GLN A 57 3.52 20.83 -2.26
CA GLN A 57 2.67 20.38 -3.37
C GLN A 57 1.45 19.58 -2.88
N ASN A 58 1.38 19.23 -1.59
CA ASN A 58 0.36 18.36 -1.02
C ASN A 58 -0.36 19.02 0.18
N PRO A 59 -1.03 20.19 -0.01
CA PRO A 59 -1.75 20.86 1.06
C PRO A 59 -2.95 20.06 1.58
N GLU A 60 -3.59 19.25 0.72
CA GLU A 60 -4.73 18.40 1.11
C GLU A 60 -4.32 17.34 2.13
N LEU A 61 -3.09 16.82 2.05
CA LEU A 61 -2.56 15.90 3.06
C LEU A 61 -2.43 16.60 4.40
N VAL A 62 -1.89 17.82 4.43
CA VAL A 62 -1.76 18.60 5.67
C VAL A 62 -3.14 18.90 6.25
N TYR A 63 -4.12 19.24 5.42
CA TYR A 63 -5.51 19.40 5.84
C TYR A 63 -6.08 18.14 6.48
N ALA A 64 -5.90 16.98 5.83
CA ALA A 64 -6.36 15.70 6.35
C ALA A 64 -5.68 15.34 7.70
N LEU A 65 -4.37 15.59 7.83
CA LEU A 65 -3.62 15.37 9.08
C LEU A 65 -4.13 16.24 10.22
N LEU A 66 -4.46 17.50 9.95
CA LEU A 66 -5.06 18.40 10.94
C LEU A 66 -6.47 17.97 11.32
N HIS A 67 -7.28 17.58 10.34
CA HIS A 67 -8.67 17.19 10.54
C HIS A 67 -8.81 15.88 11.31
N ARG A 68 -7.88 14.94 11.11
CA ARG A 68 -7.90 13.59 11.69
C ARG A 68 -6.70 13.32 12.62
N ARG A 69 -6.27 14.32 13.38
CA ARG A 69 -5.12 14.18 14.29
C ARG A 69 -5.32 13.07 15.33
N GLU A 70 -6.56 12.80 15.73
CA GLU A 70 -6.94 11.78 16.71
C GLU A 70 -6.60 10.36 16.26
N VAL A 71 -6.51 10.12 14.95
CA VAL A 71 -6.13 8.81 14.38
C VAL A 71 -4.71 8.42 14.81
N PHE A 72 -3.89 9.41 15.14
CA PHE A 72 -2.49 9.21 15.46
C PHE A 72 -2.19 8.98 16.95
N GLU A 73 -3.09 9.35 17.85
CA GLU A 73 -2.91 9.20 19.30
C GLU A 73 -2.55 7.77 19.76
N PRO A 74 -3.13 6.68 19.18
CA PRO A 74 -2.77 5.32 19.59
C PRO A 74 -1.30 4.97 19.33
N PHE A 75 -0.65 5.59 18.35
CA PHE A 75 0.72 5.28 17.96
C PHE A 75 1.77 5.93 18.88
N GLU A 76 1.40 6.95 19.66
CA GLU A 76 2.33 7.63 20.59
C GLU A 76 2.86 6.70 21.68
N LYS A 77 2.07 5.69 22.05
CA LYS A 77 2.41 4.74 23.12
C LYS A 77 3.35 3.62 22.66
N ASP A 78 3.48 3.42 21.35
CA ASP A 78 4.26 2.34 20.78
C ASP A 78 5.60 2.86 20.26
N SER A 79 6.68 2.39 20.89
CA SER A 79 8.06 2.71 20.52
C SER A 79 8.39 2.41 19.05
N LYS A 80 7.64 1.52 18.39
CA LYS A 80 7.85 1.16 16.98
C LYS A 80 7.59 2.32 16.02
N TYR A 81 6.72 3.27 16.38
CA TYR A 81 6.30 4.36 15.50
C TYR A 81 6.74 5.74 15.98
N THR A 82 7.38 5.84 17.15
CA THR A 82 7.73 7.12 17.78
C THR A 82 8.50 8.06 16.83
N ASP A 83 9.47 7.53 16.09
CA ASP A 83 10.26 8.28 15.13
C ASP A 83 9.41 8.81 13.96
N LEU A 84 8.54 7.99 13.39
CA LEU A 84 7.63 8.37 12.31
C LEU A 84 6.59 9.40 12.77
N MET A 85 6.16 9.31 14.03
CA MET A 85 5.18 10.18 14.65
C MET A 85 5.72 11.59 14.90
N GLU A 86 7.00 11.74 15.29
CA GLU A 86 7.64 13.04 15.54
C GLU A 86 7.42 14.04 14.39
N ASN A 87 7.66 13.62 13.15
CA ASN A 87 7.47 14.46 11.98
C ASN A 87 6.00 14.85 11.75
N ILE A 88 5.09 13.89 11.92
CA ILE A 88 3.65 14.11 11.75
C ILE A 88 3.16 15.14 12.78
N HIS A 89 3.54 14.99 14.05
CA HIS A 89 3.20 15.94 15.10
C HIS A 89 3.81 17.33 14.83
N LEU A 90 5.06 17.42 14.38
CA LEU A 90 5.68 18.70 14.03
C LEU A 90 4.90 19.46 12.96
N VAL A 91 4.39 18.75 11.94
CA VAL A 91 3.56 19.33 10.88
C VAL A 91 2.20 19.74 11.45
N ILE A 92 1.50 18.84 12.17
CA ILE A 92 0.20 19.11 12.79
C ILE A 92 0.29 20.34 13.71
N ASP A 93 1.30 20.41 14.56
CA ASP A 93 1.52 21.53 15.49
C ASP A 93 1.79 22.85 14.77
N HIS A 94 2.65 22.82 13.75
CA HIS A 94 3.03 24.03 13.03
C HIS A 94 1.83 24.62 12.28
N PHE A 95 1.10 23.78 11.54
CA PHE A 95 -0.05 24.25 10.77
C PHE A 95 -1.28 24.47 11.67
N GLY A 96 -1.44 23.71 12.74
CA GLY A 96 -2.46 23.92 13.76
C GLY A 96 -2.36 25.32 14.36
N ARG A 97 -1.16 25.73 14.81
CA ARG A 97 -0.93 27.11 15.30
C ARG A 97 -1.23 28.18 14.25
N LYS A 98 -0.93 27.92 12.98
CA LYS A 98 -1.24 28.87 11.89
C LYS A 98 -2.74 29.01 11.65
N VAL A 99 -3.46 27.89 11.66
CA VAL A 99 -4.92 27.88 11.52
C VAL A 99 -5.54 28.56 12.72
N ASP A 100 -5.17 28.18 13.95
CA ASP A 100 -5.68 28.77 15.19
C ASP A 100 -5.46 30.29 15.26
N ALA A 101 -4.33 30.79 14.74
CA ALA A 101 -4.04 32.22 14.67
C ALA A 101 -4.98 32.99 13.73
N VAL A 102 -5.49 32.35 12.67
CA VAL A 102 -6.49 32.94 11.78
C VAL A 102 -7.87 32.85 12.41
N VAL A 103 -8.23 31.68 12.97
CA VAL A 103 -9.50 31.48 13.70
C VAL A 103 -9.67 32.45 14.86
N SER A 104 -8.59 32.78 15.57
CA SER A 104 -8.66 33.70 16.72
C SER A 104 -8.73 35.18 16.31
N ASN A 105 -8.29 35.54 15.11
CA ASN A 105 -8.29 36.92 14.61
C ASN A 105 -9.60 37.28 13.89
N GLU A 106 -10.15 36.32 13.15
CA GLU A 106 -11.41 36.46 12.43
C GLU A 106 -12.49 35.78 13.28
N ASN A 107 -13.35 36.55 13.97
CA ASN A 107 -14.55 36.06 14.70
C ASN A 107 -15.62 35.45 13.74
N GLU A 108 -15.18 34.88 12.62
CA GLU A 108 -15.98 34.41 11.51
C GLU A 108 -15.93 32.88 11.44
N ASN A 109 -16.93 32.31 10.78
CA ASN A 109 -17.09 30.88 10.65
C ASN A 109 -15.95 30.32 9.78
N VAL A 110 -15.08 29.51 10.37
CA VAL A 110 -13.94 28.91 9.69
C VAL A 110 -14.44 27.85 8.69
N THR A 111 -14.37 28.14 7.39
CA THR A 111 -14.71 27.16 6.35
C THR A 111 -13.50 26.29 5.99
N ALA A 112 -13.76 25.11 5.40
CA ALA A 112 -12.71 24.21 4.96
C ALA A 112 -11.79 24.85 3.90
N GLU A 113 -12.35 25.66 3.00
CA GLU A 113 -11.61 26.38 1.97
C GLU A 113 -10.65 27.39 2.58
N LYS A 114 -11.06 28.06 3.66
CA LYS A 114 -10.21 29.04 4.35
C LYS A 114 -9.03 28.36 5.04
N VAL A 115 -9.28 27.24 5.73
CA VAL A 115 -8.21 26.44 6.34
C VAL A 115 -7.21 25.98 5.29
N LEU A 116 -7.72 25.50 4.15
CA LEU A 116 -6.88 25.03 3.05
C LEU A 116 -6.05 26.18 2.42
N GLU A 117 -6.62 27.39 2.29
CA GLU A 117 -5.87 28.57 1.85
C GLU A 117 -4.73 28.90 2.82
N VAL A 118 -5.01 28.92 4.13
CA VAL A 118 -3.99 29.16 5.17
C VAL A 118 -2.87 28.12 5.10
N ILE A 119 -3.22 26.85 4.87
CA ILE A 119 -2.25 25.78 4.66
C ILE A 119 -1.41 26.05 3.41
N LYS A 120 -2.04 26.33 2.25
CA LYS A 120 -1.34 26.61 0.98
C LYS A 120 -0.34 27.76 1.13
N THR A 121 -0.76 28.88 1.69
CA THR A 121 0.13 30.02 1.98
C THR A 121 1.20 29.64 3.00
N GLY A 122 0.84 28.86 4.02
CA GLY A 122 1.74 28.41 5.06
C GLY A 122 2.83 27.45 4.58
N SER A 123 2.54 26.65 3.56
CA SER A 123 3.43 25.64 3.00
C SER A 123 4.56 26.21 2.14
N MET A 124 4.36 27.40 1.54
CA MET A 124 5.41 28.09 0.78
C MET A 124 6.65 28.46 1.62
N GLY A 125 6.45 28.69 2.93
CA GLY A 125 7.51 28.98 3.88
C GLY A 125 7.93 27.77 4.74
N TRP A 126 7.50 26.57 4.38
CA TRP A 126 7.82 25.36 5.13
C TRP A 126 9.32 25.02 5.03
N ARG A 127 9.94 24.72 6.18
CA ARG A 127 11.35 24.34 6.27
C ARG A 127 11.45 22.85 6.57
N LYS A 128 11.70 22.05 5.52
CA LYS A 128 11.83 20.58 5.60
C LYS A 128 13.02 20.15 6.46
N GLU A 129 13.99 21.03 6.71
CA GLU A 129 15.19 20.75 7.53
C GLU A 129 14.86 20.44 8.99
N LYS A 130 13.63 20.77 9.43
CA LYS A 130 13.13 20.41 10.76
C LYS A 130 12.62 18.97 10.84
N LEU A 131 12.37 18.33 9.69
CA LEU A 131 11.88 16.96 9.63
C LEU A 131 13.03 15.98 9.61
N ARG A 132 12.85 14.90 10.37
CA ARG A 132 13.72 13.74 10.30
C ARG A 132 13.64 13.10 8.92
N THR A 133 14.78 12.79 8.34
CA THR A 133 14.86 12.02 7.10
C THR A 133 14.86 10.54 7.40
N PHE A 134 14.13 9.77 6.59
CA PHE A 134 14.07 8.32 6.65
C PHE A 134 14.75 7.73 5.41
N PRO A 135 15.25 6.48 5.48
CA PRO A 135 15.69 5.76 4.30
C PRO A 135 14.60 5.75 3.23
N GLU A 136 15.00 5.88 1.97
CA GLU A 136 14.08 5.79 0.85
C GLU A 136 13.46 4.39 0.80
N LEU A 137 12.13 4.31 0.73
CA LEU A 137 11.41 3.06 0.56
C LEU A 137 11.69 2.55 -0.86
N ARG A 138 12.52 1.52 -0.95
CA ARG A 138 12.85 0.83 -2.20
C ARG A 138 12.16 -0.51 -2.21
N PHE A 139 11.27 -0.70 -3.17
CA PHE A 139 10.62 -1.97 -3.42
C PHE A 139 11.36 -2.64 -4.58
N SER A 140 12.05 -3.73 -4.27
CA SER A 140 12.52 -4.66 -5.30
C SER A 140 11.43 -5.67 -5.57
N TYR A 141 11.25 -6.02 -6.84
CA TYR A 141 10.47 -7.19 -7.18
C TYR A 141 11.16 -8.42 -6.61
N GLU A 142 10.44 -9.19 -5.80
CA GLU A 142 10.86 -10.51 -5.39
C GLU A 142 10.33 -11.50 -6.44
N GLU A 143 11.23 -12.09 -7.21
CA GLU A 143 10.86 -13.17 -8.13
C GLU A 143 10.49 -14.40 -7.29
N GLU A 144 9.27 -14.91 -7.48
CA GLU A 144 8.88 -16.20 -6.89
C GLU A 144 9.87 -17.28 -7.34
N ALA A 145 10.24 -18.19 -6.45
CA ALA A 145 11.24 -19.23 -6.77
C ALA A 145 10.75 -20.21 -7.85
N SER A 146 9.43 -20.40 -7.94
CA SER A 146 8.76 -21.32 -8.87
C SER A 146 7.55 -20.63 -9.49
N PRO A 147 7.75 -19.62 -10.37
CA PRO A 147 6.65 -18.89 -11.01
C PRO A 147 5.75 -19.82 -11.83
N GLU A 148 6.28 -20.94 -12.34
CA GLU A 148 5.55 -21.96 -13.09
C GLU A 148 4.37 -22.56 -12.33
N ASP A 149 4.45 -22.69 -11.00
CA ASP A 149 3.38 -23.26 -10.19
C ASP A 149 2.10 -22.42 -10.23
N PHE A 150 2.25 -21.10 -10.45
CA PHE A 150 1.14 -20.18 -10.64
C PHE A 150 0.80 -19.96 -12.12
N PHE A 151 1.80 -19.62 -12.93
CA PHE A 151 1.56 -19.20 -14.31
C PHE A 151 1.15 -20.36 -15.22
N VAL A 152 1.69 -21.57 -15.03
CA VAL A 152 1.35 -22.71 -15.88
C VAL A 152 -0.14 -23.08 -15.71
N PRO A 153 -0.67 -23.34 -14.50
CA PRO A 153 -2.10 -23.62 -14.34
C PRO A 153 -2.99 -22.47 -14.81
N TYR A 154 -2.59 -21.21 -14.57
CA TYR A 154 -3.36 -20.02 -14.95
C TYR A 154 -3.45 -19.83 -16.46
N VAL A 155 -2.32 -19.83 -17.17
CA VAL A 155 -2.30 -19.67 -18.64
C VAL A 155 -3.10 -20.78 -19.31
N TRP A 156 -2.95 -22.02 -18.82
CA TRP A 156 -3.75 -23.12 -19.36
C TRP A 156 -5.24 -23.00 -19.07
N SER A 157 -5.63 -22.46 -17.91
CA SER A 157 -7.03 -22.17 -17.63
C SER A 157 -7.62 -21.17 -18.64
N LEU A 158 -6.86 -20.13 -18.99
CA LEU A 158 -7.25 -19.14 -20.00
C LEU A 158 -7.36 -19.77 -21.39
N ILE A 159 -6.42 -20.63 -21.77
CA ILE A 159 -6.45 -21.35 -23.06
C ILE A 159 -7.69 -22.24 -23.15
N VAL A 160 -7.97 -23.00 -22.09
CA VAL A 160 -9.14 -23.88 -22.01
C VAL A 160 -10.44 -23.08 -22.07
N SER A 161 -10.51 -21.94 -21.39
CA SER A 161 -11.73 -21.12 -21.34
C SER A 161 -11.97 -20.29 -22.61
N SER A 162 -10.90 -19.85 -23.28
CA SER A 162 -10.99 -18.89 -24.39
C SER A 162 -11.07 -19.57 -25.75
N LEU A 163 -10.62 -20.83 -25.86
CA LEU A 163 -10.68 -21.58 -27.10
C LEU A 163 -11.94 -22.43 -27.15
N SER A 164 -12.65 -22.38 -28.27
CA SER A 164 -13.83 -23.21 -28.57
C SER A 164 -13.49 -24.68 -28.87
N ILE A 165 -12.35 -25.16 -28.39
CA ILE A 165 -11.91 -26.55 -28.54
C ILE A 165 -12.57 -27.36 -27.41
N PRO A 166 -13.25 -28.48 -27.71
CA PRO A 166 -13.81 -29.35 -26.67
C PRO A 166 -12.69 -30.12 -25.95
N TRP A 167 -12.14 -29.53 -24.89
CA TRP A 167 -11.11 -30.15 -24.07
C TRP A 167 -11.69 -31.26 -23.20
N THR A 168 -11.06 -32.44 -23.22
CA THR A 168 -11.34 -33.49 -22.22
C THR A 168 -10.48 -33.23 -21.00
N LEU A 169 -10.99 -32.42 -20.05
CA LEU A 169 -10.23 -31.96 -18.88
C LEU A 169 -9.67 -33.11 -18.03
N SER A 170 -10.37 -34.24 -17.96
CA SER A 170 -9.93 -35.45 -17.23
C SER A 170 -8.74 -36.17 -17.88
N ALA A 171 -8.41 -35.86 -19.14
CA ALA A 171 -7.25 -36.43 -19.83
C ALA A 171 -6.01 -35.54 -19.69
N ILE A 172 -6.13 -34.35 -19.10
CA ILE A 172 -5.01 -33.45 -18.86
C ILE A 172 -4.35 -33.86 -17.54
N THR A 173 -3.19 -34.51 -17.63
CA THR A 173 -2.42 -34.98 -16.46
C THR A 173 -1.19 -34.12 -16.16
N ALA A 174 -0.79 -33.25 -17.10
CA ALA A 174 0.40 -32.41 -16.97
C ALA A 174 0.17 -31.18 -16.07
N PHE A 175 -1.08 -30.74 -15.93
CA PHE A 175 -1.50 -29.66 -15.03
C PHE A 175 -2.98 -29.85 -14.70
N VAL A 176 -3.40 -29.37 -13.53
CA VAL A 176 -4.83 -29.28 -13.20
C VAL A 176 -5.27 -27.87 -13.55
N PRO A 177 -6.05 -27.64 -14.63
CA PRO A 177 -6.53 -26.32 -14.95
C PRO A 177 -7.45 -25.84 -13.82
N VAL A 178 -7.05 -24.76 -13.15
CA VAL A 178 -7.89 -24.09 -12.17
C VAL A 178 -8.89 -23.27 -12.97
N MET A 179 -10.12 -23.76 -13.15
CA MET A 179 -11.17 -22.98 -13.78
C MET A 179 -11.36 -21.69 -12.97
N PRO A 180 -11.29 -20.50 -13.59
CA PRO A 180 -11.54 -19.25 -12.88
C PRO A 180 -12.90 -19.37 -12.20
N LYS A 181 -12.95 -19.14 -10.88
CA LYS A 181 -14.23 -18.92 -10.21
C LYS A 181 -14.86 -17.72 -10.88
N GLU A 182 -16.10 -17.86 -11.34
CA GLU A 182 -16.88 -16.73 -11.83
C GLU A 182 -16.84 -15.65 -10.75
N VAL A 183 -16.16 -14.55 -11.07
CA VAL A 183 -16.23 -13.34 -10.25
C VAL A 183 -17.60 -12.76 -10.58
N ASP A 184 -18.50 -12.73 -9.59
CA ASP A 184 -19.80 -12.09 -9.73
C ASP A 184 -19.61 -10.65 -10.25
N ASP A 185 -19.88 -10.45 -11.54
CA ASP A 185 -19.68 -9.20 -12.28
C ASP A 185 -20.82 -8.22 -12.00
N ALA A 186 -20.99 -7.85 -10.74
CA ALA A 186 -22.03 -6.91 -10.30
C ALA A 186 -21.50 -5.47 -10.12
N GLY A 187 -20.38 -5.10 -10.74
CA GLY A 187 -19.72 -3.83 -10.39
C GLY A 187 -18.96 -3.09 -11.48
N ARG A 188 -18.98 -3.52 -12.75
CA ARG A 188 -18.17 -2.89 -13.80
C ARG A 188 -19.00 -2.21 -14.89
N GLU A 189 -19.95 -1.36 -14.50
CA GLU A 189 -20.38 -0.25 -15.36
C GLU A 189 -19.49 0.96 -15.09
N GLY A 190 -18.59 1.21 -16.03
CA GLY A 190 -17.71 2.37 -16.10
C GLY A 190 -17.25 2.54 -17.53
N SER A 191 -18.20 2.84 -18.40
CA SER A 191 -18.00 3.08 -19.83
C SER A 191 -16.96 4.16 -20.06
N LEU A 192 -15.85 3.76 -20.67
CA LEU A 192 -14.90 4.65 -21.33
C LEU A 192 -15.57 5.18 -22.62
N GLU A 193 -16.31 6.29 -22.51
CA GLU A 193 -16.65 7.07 -23.69
C GLU A 193 -15.52 8.05 -23.99
N GLN A 194 -14.77 7.72 -25.04
CA GLN A 194 -13.99 8.67 -25.81
C GLN A 194 -14.93 9.74 -26.37
N GLN A 195 -14.74 10.99 -25.96
CA GLN A 195 -15.23 12.14 -26.71
C GLN A 195 -14.03 12.99 -27.13
N GLN A 196 -13.64 12.78 -28.39
CA GLN A 196 -12.71 13.63 -29.11
C GLN A 196 -13.53 14.52 -30.04
N GLN A 197 -13.63 15.82 -29.71
CA GLN A 197 -13.64 16.96 -30.65
C GLN A 197 -13.97 18.27 -29.91
N GLY A 198 -13.13 19.30 -30.14
CA GLY A 198 -13.58 20.70 -30.02
C GLY A 198 -12.68 21.69 -29.27
N ASP A 199 -11.58 22.09 -29.91
CA ASP A 199 -11.13 23.49 -30.06
C ASP A 199 -10.45 24.27 -28.89
N GLY A 200 -9.39 25.00 -29.24
CA GLY A 200 -8.97 26.21 -28.53
C GLY A 200 -7.64 26.25 -27.74
N GLY A 201 -6.50 26.39 -28.43
CA GLY A 201 -5.46 27.38 -28.02
C GLY A 201 -4.21 26.93 -27.23
N GLY A 202 -3.04 27.23 -27.82
CA GLY A 202 -1.73 27.33 -27.15
C GLY A 202 -0.86 26.07 -27.29
N GLY A 203 0.26 26.01 -28.01
CA GLY A 203 1.27 27.04 -28.27
C GLY A 203 2.53 26.70 -27.47
N ALA A 204 3.57 26.21 -28.17
CA ALA A 204 4.95 26.00 -27.69
C ALA A 204 5.22 24.83 -26.73
N ALA A 205 5.38 23.62 -27.27
CA ALA A 205 6.20 22.56 -26.63
C ALA A 205 6.62 21.39 -27.57
N LYS A 206 6.29 21.44 -28.87
CA LYS A 206 6.51 20.30 -29.79
C LYS A 206 7.69 20.45 -30.77
N SER A 207 8.45 21.53 -30.74
CA SER A 207 9.54 21.77 -31.70
C SER A 207 10.93 21.33 -31.25
N GLU A 208 11.08 20.72 -30.06
CA GLU A 208 12.42 20.48 -29.48
C GLU A 208 12.88 19.02 -29.45
N ILE A 209 11.97 18.07 -29.69
CA ILE A 209 12.29 16.63 -29.69
C ILE A 209 12.58 16.08 -31.10
N GLU A 210 12.10 16.75 -32.16
CA GLU A 210 12.30 16.28 -33.54
C GLU A 210 13.63 16.75 -34.18
N MET A 211 14.37 17.64 -33.52
CA MET A 211 15.64 18.19 -34.03
C MET A 211 16.89 17.42 -33.57
N GLN A 212 16.78 16.58 -32.53
CA GLN A 212 17.92 15.81 -32.00
C GLN A 212 18.07 14.43 -32.65
N SER A 213 17.06 13.94 -33.37
CA SER A 213 17.13 12.65 -34.07
C SER A 213 17.80 12.72 -35.44
N ARG A 214 17.90 13.91 -36.05
CA ARG A 214 18.52 14.10 -37.38
C ARG A 214 20.03 14.32 -37.33
N THR A 215 20.57 14.86 -36.24
CA THR A 215 22.01 15.14 -36.09
C THR A 215 22.84 13.91 -35.71
N ALA A 216 22.21 12.81 -35.27
CA ALA A 216 22.92 11.55 -34.99
C ALA A 216 23.09 10.65 -36.23
N ALA A 217 22.34 10.88 -37.31
CA ALA A 217 22.38 10.03 -38.51
C ALA A 217 23.41 10.48 -39.56
N GLU A 218 23.86 11.74 -39.54
CA GLU A 218 24.82 12.26 -40.53
C GLU A 218 26.29 12.04 -40.15
N ASN A 219 26.61 11.73 -38.90
CA ASN A 219 28.00 11.54 -38.45
C ASN A 219 28.52 10.09 -38.51
N SER A 220 27.75 9.14 -39.06
CA SER A 220 28.17 7.74 -39.18
C SER A 220 28.50 7.31 -40.63
N SER A 221 28.51 8.22 -41.61
CA SER A 221 28.75 7.89 -43.02
C SER A 221 30.15 8.28 -43.56
N ASP A 222 31.03 8.88 -42.76
CA ASP A 222 32.36 9.37 -43.22
C ASP A 222 33.55 8.63 -42.59
N ALA A 223 33.38 7.35 -42.22
CA ALA A 223 34.48 6.52 -41.75
C ALA A 223 34.50 5.14 -42.43
N VAL A 224 34.84 5.12 -43.73
CA VAL A 224 35.61 4.06 -44.41
C VAL A 224 36.46 4.68 -45.50
#